data_AF-A0A239E7L6-F1
#
_entry.id   AF-A0A239E7L6-F1
#
_cell.length_a   1.000
_cell.length_b   1.000
_cell.length_c   1.000
_cell.angle_alpha   90.00
_cell.angle_beta   90.00
_cell.angle_gamma   90.00
#
_symmetry.space_group_name_H-M   'P 1'
#
loop_
_entity.id
_entity.type
_entity.pdbx_description
1 polymer ?
#
loop_
_entity_poly.entity_id
_entity_poly.type
_entity_poly.pdbx_seq_one_letter_code
_entity_poly.pdbx_strand_id
1 'polypeptide(L)'
;MPARPWTPEDLGRPTDGTWADVAFGLGEMYEREGDLEQAAGWYRRAAESGRADAALRLGAVLGRMADAGTAGDEAGELIAEAARWLSGALDTTTPDAIELITDMLNRQLRQAARRGLEPAPAG
;
A
#
# COMPACT_ATOMS: atom_id res chain seq x y z
N MET A 1 -31.90 8.19 19.15
CA MET A 1 -31.43 6.94 18.51
C MET A 1 -30.06 6.64 19.08
N PRO A 2 -29.85 5.61 19.92
CA PRO A 2 -28.50 5.24 20.33
C PRO A 2 -27.77 4.59 19.15
N ALA A 3 -26.59 5.12 18.81
CA ALA A 3 -25.70 4.50 17.85
C ALA A 3 -25.33 3.11 18.39
N ARG A 4 -25.71 2.05 17.66
CA ARG A 4 -25.31 0.69 18.02
C ARG A 4 -23.78 0.62 18.01
N PRO A 5 -23.14 0.06 19.06
CA PRO A 5 -21.71 -0.20 19.03
C PRO A 5 -21.43 -1.16 17.88
N TRP A 6 -20.50 -0.78 17.01
CA TRP A 6 -20.06 -1.57 15.89
C TRP A 6 -19.45 -2.89 16.40
N THR A 7 -20.03 -4.03 16.00
CA THR A 7 -19.51 -5.37 16.31
C THR A 7 -19.09 -6.06 15.01
N PRO A 8 -17.83 -6.52 14.89
CA PRO A 8 -17.29 -7.11 13.67
C PRO A 8 -17.95 -8.44 13.24
N GLU A 9 -18.89 -8.97 14.03
CA GLU A 9 -19.63 -10.20 13.75
C GLU A 9 -20.84 -10.00 12.79
N ASP A 10 -21.33 -8.76 12.63
CA ASP A 10 -22.48 -8.43 11.74
C ASP A 10 -22.09 -8.33 10.26
N LEU A 11 -20.80 -8.23 9.97
CA LEU A 11 -20.27 -8.27 8.61
C LEU A 11 -20.07 -9.75 8.29
N GLY A 12 -21.09 -10.34 7.63
CA GLY A 12 -21.03 -11.70 7.09
C GLY A 12 -19.64 -12.01 6.52
N ARG A 13 -19.18 -13.25 6.73
CA ARG A 13 -17.79 -13.73 6.56
C ARG A 13 -16.93 -12.83 5.64
N PRO A 14 -15.65 -12.57 5.95
CA PRO A 14 -14.74 -11.67 5.21
C PRO A 14 -14.54 -11.95 3.69
N THR A 15 -15.26 -12.92 3.14
CA THR A 15 -15.41 -13.29 1.73
C THR A 15 -16.53 -12.56 0.98
N ASP A 16 -17.50 -11.92 1.66
CA ASP A 16 -18.54 -11.15 0.97
C ASP A 16 -18.01 -9.75 0.63
N GLY A 17 -18.14 -9.33 -0.63
CA GLY A 17 -17.53 -8.10 -1.18
C GLY A 17 -17.77 -6.83 -0.36
N THR A 18 -18.83 -6.80 0.45
CA THR A 18 -19.14 -5.74 1.41
C THR A 18 -18.03 -5.49 2.45
N TRP A 19 -17.35 -6.53 2.94
CA TRP A 19 -16.20 -6.35 3.84
C TRP A 19 -15.02 -5.69 3.12
N ALA A 20 -14.76 -6.12 1.88
CA ALA A 20 -13.71 -5.54 1.05
C ALA A 20 -13.99 -4.06 0.73
N ASP A 21 -15.25 -3.69 0.47
CA ASP A 21 -15.70 -2.30 0.28
C ASP A 21 -15.46 -1.46 1.54
N VAL A 22 -15.83 -1.97 2.72
CA VAL A 22 -15.66 -1.25 3.99
C VAL A 22 -14.17 -1.08 4.31
N ALA A 23 -13.37 -2.14 4.18
CA ALA A 23 -11.93 -2.07 4.39
C ALA A 23 -11.27 -1.11 3.39
N PHE A 24 -11.70 -1.10 2.12
CA PHE A 24 -11.23 -0.13 1.14
C PHE A 24 -11.57 1.31 1.53
N GLY A 25 -12.80 1.57 1.96
CA GLY A 25 -13.23 2.90 2.40
C GLY A 25 -12.48 3.41 3.64
N LEU A 26 -12.15 2.51 4.58
CA LEU A 26 -11.30 2.83 5.73
C LEU A 26 -9.87 3.16 5.28
N GLY A 27 -9.33 2.39 4.34
CA GLY A 27 -8.03 2.68 3.72
C GLY A 27 -7.99 4.09 3.13
N GLU A 28 -9.00 4.50 2.37
CA GLU A 28 -9.07 5.84 1.79
C GLU A 28 -9.21 6.95 2.85
N MET A 29 -9.88 6.67 3.97
CA MET A 29 -9.99 7.61 5.08
C MET A 29 -8.63 7.86 5.72
N TYR A 30 -7.92 6.80 6.13
CA TYR A 30 -6.59 6.92 6.74
C TYR A 30 -5.56 7.51 5.78
N GLU A 31 -5.66 7.18 4.48
CA GLU A 31 -4.81 7.78 3.45
C GLU A 31 -4.99 9.30 3.38
N ARG A 32 -6.24 9.80 3.47
CA ARG A 32 -6.52 11.25 3.51
C ARG A 32 -6.02 11.91 4.79
N GLU A 33 -6.00 11.19 5.89
CA GLU A 33 -5.44 11.65 7.17
C GLU A 33 -3.91 11.64 7.19
N GLY A 34 -3.27 11.01 6.20
CA GLY A 34 -1.82 10.88 6.09
C GLY A 34 -1.23 9.72 6.89
N ASP A 35 -2.07 8.90 7.53
CA ASP A 35 -1.67 7.69 8.24
C ASP A 35 -1.51 6.54 7.24
N LEU A 36 -0.35 6.50 6.58
CA LEU A 36 -0.06 5.53 5.55
C LEU A 36 0.05 4.10 6.09
N GLU A 37 0.49 3.92 7.34
CA GLU A 37 0.60 2.60 7.97
C GLU A 37 -0.78 1.97 8.15
N GLN A 38 -1.74 2.74 8.68
CA GLN A 38 -3.10 2.26 8.85
C GLN A 38 -3.80 2.08 7.51
N ALA A 39 -3.58 2.99 6.55
CA ALA A 39 -4.10 2.86 5.19
C ALA A 39 -3.63 1.54 4.55
N ALA A 40 -2.34 1.23 4.64
CA ALA A 40 -1.77 -0.01 4.13
C ALA A 40 -2.41 -1.25 4.80
N GLY A 41 -2.61 -1.21 6.12
CA GLY A 41 -3.28 -2.30 6.84
C GLY A 41 -4.71 -2.57 6.35
N TRP A 42 -5.49 -1.52 6.09
CA TRP A 42 -6.85 -1.65 5.59
C TRP A 42 -6.93 -2.08 4.12
N TYR A 43 -6.08 -1.53 3.26
CA TYR A 43 -6.00 -1.96 1.87
C TYR A 43 -5.52 -3.42 1.75
N ARG A 44 -4.62 -3.88 2.61
CA ARG A 44 -4.20 -5.29 2.65
C ARG A 44 -5.40 -6.22 2.90
N ARG A 45 -6.24 -5.92 3.89
CA ARG A 45 -7.45 -6.71 4.18
C ARG A 45 -8.43 -6.69 3.00
N ALA A 46 -8.60 -5.56 2.33
CA ALA A 46 -9.46 -5.47 1.15
C ALA A 46 -8.89 -6.25 -0.05
N ALA A 47 -7.57 -6.23 -0.24
CA ALA A 47 -6.88 -6.99 -1.28
C ALA A 47 -6.92 -8.50 -1.02
N GLU A 48 -6.80 -8.93 0.25
CA GLU A 48 -6.98 -10.33 0.67
C GLU A 48 -8.37 -10.88 0.36
N SER A 49 -9.40 -10.03 0.42
CA SER A 49 -10.77 -10.35 0.00
C SER A 49 -10.97 -10.33 -1.52
N GLY A 50 -9.92 -10.14 -2.32
CA GLY A 50 -9.97 -10.23 -3.78
C GLY A 50 -10.26 -8.92 -4.52
N ARG A 51 -10.22 -7.77 -3.85
CA ARG A 51 -10.43 -6.47 -4.49
C ARG A 51 -9.16 -5.98 -5.19
N ALA A 52 -9.12 -6.04 -6.52
CA ALA A 52 -7.98 -5.58 -7.33
C ALA A 52 -7.63 -4.09 -7.07
N ASP A 53 -8.63 -3.22 -6.94
CA ASP A 53 -8.42 -1.80 -6.65
C ASP A 53 -7.69 -1.57 -5.31
N ALA A 54 -7.92 -2.44 -4.33
CA ALA A 54 -7.24 -2.34 -3.04
C ALA A 54 -5.75 -2.69 -3.15
N ALA A 55 -5.39 -3.65 -4.00
CA ALA A 55 -4.00 -3.98 -4.28
C ALA A 55 -3.26 -2.81 -4.97
N LEU A 56 -3.92 -2.11 -5.89
CA LEU A 56 -3.40 -0.89 -6.52
C LEU A 56 -3.15 0.22 -5.49
N ARG A 57 -4.16 0.52 -4.67
CA ARG A 57 -4.05 1.51 -3.59
C ARG A 57 -2.96 1.15 -2.59
N LEU A 58 -2.87 -0.13 -2.21
CA LEU A 58 -1.84 -0.63 -1.31
C LEU A 58 -0.44 -0.40 -1.89
N GLY A 59 -0.21 -0.74 -3.16
CA GLY A 59 1.05 -0.47 -3.83
C GLY A 59 1.44 1.01 -3.81
N ALA A 60 0.49 1.91 -4.03
CA ALA A 60 0.73 3.35 -4.01
C ALA A 60 1.05 3.88 -2.61
N VAL A 61 0.36 3.38 -1.58
CA VAL A 61 0.64 3.71 -0.18
C VAL A 61 2.03 3.22 0.23
N LEU A 62 2.36 1.95 -0.07
CA LEU A 62 3.67 1.37 0.23
C LEU A 62 4.81 2.11 -0.47
N GLY A 63 4.61 2.54 -1.72
CA GLY A 63 5.60 3.38 -2.42
C GLY A 63 5.82 4.73 -1.75
N ARG A 64 4.74 5.40 -1.31
CA ARG A 64 4.88 6.65 -0.53
C ARG A 64 5.52 6.43 0.83
N MET A 65 5.23 5.30 1.50
CA MET A 65 5.91 4.93 2.75
C MET A 65 7.40 4.69 2.53
N ALA A 66 7.78 4.02 1.44
CA ALA A 66 9.18 3.82 1.07
C ALA A 66 9.89 5.14 0.73
N ASP A 67 9.18 6.09 0.12
CA ASP A 67 9.71 7.42 -0.19
C ASP A 67 9.82 8.33 1.07
N ALA A 68 8.87 8.20 2.01
CA ALA A 68 8.81 8.98 3.25
C ALA A 68 9.73 8.42 4.36
N GLY A 69 9.80 7.10 4.47
CA GLY A 69 10.73 6.36 5.30
C GLY A 69 12.12 6.43 4.68
N THR A 70 12.82 7.54 4.92
CA THR A 70 14.17 7.75 4.44
C THR A 70 15.05 6.54 4.71
N ALA A 71 15.53 5.91 3.64
CA ALA A 71 16.80 5.21 3.57
C ALA A 71 17.00 3.97 4.46
N GLY A 72 16.54 2.81 4.00
CA GLY A 72 16.99 1.54 4.55
C GLY A 72 16.50 0.33 3.77
N ASP A 73 16.92 -0.85 4.22
CA ASP A 73 16.44 -2.15 3.72
C ASP A 73 14.90 -2.23 3.74
N GLU A 74 14.26 -1.53 4.69
CA GLU A 74 12.79 -1.41 4.84
C GLU A 74 12.10 -0.85 3.59
N ALA A 75 12.68 0.14 2.90
CA ALA A 75 12.10 0.66 1.67
C ALA A 75 12.13 -0.38 0.53
N GLY A 76 13.15 -1.24 0.51
CA GLY A 76 13.21 -2.39 -0.40
C GLY A 76 12.13 -3.43 -0.09
N GLU A 77 11.88 -3.70 1.19
CA GLU A 77 10.84 -4.62 1.65
C GLU A 77 9.44 -4.11 1.31
N LEU A 78 9.16 -2.83 1.52
CA LEU A 78 7.88 -2.20 1.17
C LEU A 78 7.62 -2.26 -0.34
N ILE A 79 8.64 -2.00 -1.17
CA ILE A 79 8.54 -2.11 -2.63
C ILE A 79 8.35 -3.56 -3.06
N ALA A 80 9.02 -4.52 -2.41
CA ALA A 80 8.84 -5.94 -2.68
C ALA A 80 7.42 -6.42 -2.32
N GLU A 81 6.87 -5.94 -1.18
CA GLU A 81 5.50 -6.23 -0.80
C GLU A 81 4.51 -5.63 -1.80
N ALA A 82 4.70 -4.37 -2.20
CA ALA A 82 3.88 -3.70 -3.21
C ALA A 82 3.88 -4.49 -4.53
N ALA A 83 5.07 -4.88 -5.01
CA ALA A 83 5.21 -5.67 -6.23
C ALA A 83 4.49 -7.03 -6.12
N ARG A 84 4.54 -7.69 -4.96
CA ARG A 84 3.82 -8.96 -4.72
C ARG A 84 2.30 -8.77 -4.85
N TRP A 85 1.75 -7.75 -4.19
CA TRP A 85 0.32 -7.46 -4.25
C TRP A 85 -0.15 -7.06 -5.65
N LEU A 86 0.61 -6.19 -6.31
CA LEU A 86 0.33 -5.75 -7.67
C LEU A 86 0.45 -6.93 -8.65
N SER A 87 1.43 -7.82 -8.48
CA SER A 87 1.59 -9.01 -9.33
C SER A 87 0.48 -10.04 -9.13
N GLY A 88 -0.02 -10.22 -7.90
CA GLY A 88 -1.21 -11.02 -7.63
C GLY A 88 -2.49 -10.41 -8.22
N ALA A 89 -2.54 -9.09 -8.36
CA ALA A 89 -3.65 -8.38 -9.01
C ALA A 89 -3.58 -8.44 -10.56
N LEU A 90 -2.44 -8.79 -11.17
CA LEU A 90 -2.23 -8.83 -12.63
C LEU A 90 -2.99 -9.94 -13.36
N ASP A 91 -3.62 -10.89 -12.66
CA ASP A 91 -4.64 -11.76 -13.28
C ASP A 91 -5.83 -10.92 -13.81
N THR A 92 -5.95 -9.66 -13.36
CA THR A 92 -6.71 -8.60 -14.02
C THR A 92 -5.75 -7.69 -14.78
N THR A 93 -5.97 -7.55 -16.09
CA THR A 93 -5.12 -6.81 -17.02
C THR A 93 -5.14 -5.30 -16.72
N THR A 94 -4.44 -4.86 -15.67
CA THR A 94 -4.47 -3.46 -15.23
C THR A 94 -3.12 -2.80 -15.53
N PRO A 95 -3.01 -1.99 -16.59
CA PRO A 95 -1.77 -1.30 -16.98
C PRO A 95 -1.15 -0.49 -15.84
N ASP A 96 -1.99 0.11 -15.00
CA ASP A 96 -1.61 0.97 -13.88
C ASP A 96 -0.69 0.25 -12.87
N ALA A 97 -0.83 -1.06 -12.69
CA ALA A 97 0.00 -1.84 -11.75
C ALA A 97 1.46 -1.91 -12.20
N ILE A 98 1.70 -2.13 -13.49
CA ILE A 98 3.04 -2.25 -14.07
C ILE A 98 3.74 -0.90 -14.05
N GLU A 99 3.02 0.15 -14.42
CA GLU A 99 3.53 1.52 -14.37
C GLU A 99 3.93 1.90 -12.94
N LEU A 100 3.09 1.56 -11.95
CA LEU A 100 3.36 1.87 -10.55
C LEU A 100 4.60 1.16 -10.02
N ILE A 101 4.78 -0.13 -10.30
CA ILE A 101 6.00 -0.88 -9.90
C ILE A 101 7.23 -0.24 -10.54
N THR A 102 7.16 0.06 -11.83
CA THR A 102 8.28 0.62 -12.59
C THR A 102 8.68 1.98 -12.04
N ASP A 103 7.71 2.84 -11.76
CA ASP A 103 7.92 4.17 -11.19
C ASP A 103 8.51 4.09 -9.77
N MET A 104 8.00 3.22 -8.91
CA MET A 104 8.54 2.97 -7.56
C MET A 104 10.01 2.52 -7.60
N LEU A 105 10.34 1.55 -8.46
CA LEU A 105 11.72 1.06 -8.62
C LEU A 105 12.64 2.16 -9.16
N ASN A 106 12.18 2.93 -10.14
CA ASN A 106 12.94 4.06 -10.68
C ASN A 106 13.20 5.14 -9.64
N ARG A 107 12.21 5.48 -8.79
CA ARG A 107 12.39 6.41 -7.67
C ARG A 107 13.46 5.90 -6.70
N GLN A 108 13.38 4.63 -6.32
CA GLN A 108 14.32 4.03 -5.38
C GLN A 108 15.76 4.03 -5.91
N LEU A 109 15.96 3.67 -7.18
CA LEU A 109 17.29 3.70 -7.81
C LEU A 109 17.88 5.12 -7.84
N ARG A 110 17.06 6.13 -8.12
CA ARG A 110 17.49 7.54 -8.11
C ARG A 110 17.87 8.00 -6.70
N GLN A 111 17.14 7.56 -5.67
CA GLN A 111 17.45 7.88 -4.28
C GLN A 111 18.76 7.21 -3.84
N ALA A 112 18.98 5.94 -4.20
CA ALA A 112 20.23 5.23 -3.92
C ALA A 112 21.43 5.91 -4.60
N ALA A 113 21.29 6.32 -5.87
CA ALA A 113 22.34 7.02 -6.61
C ALA A 113 22.70 8.37 -5.97
N ARG A 114 21.71 9.11 -5.43
CA ARG A 114 21.97 10.36 -4.70
C ARG A 114 22.80 10.13 -3.44
N ARG A 115 22.53 9.08 -2.67
CA ARG A 115 23.29 8.77 -1.45
C ARG A 115 24.74 8.37 -1.73
N GLY A 116 24.99 7.61 -2.80
CA GLY A 116 26.35 7.25 -3.20
C GLY A 116 27.21 8.45 -3.62
N LEU A 117 26.59 9.60 -3.90
CA LEU A 117 27.25 10.85 -4.26
C LEU A 117 27.42 11.82 -3.07
N GLU A 118 26.84 11.54 -1.90
CA GLU A 118 27.06 12.37 -0.72
C GLU A 118 28.48 12.11 -0.18
N PRO A 119 29.38 13.13 -0.17
CA PRO A 119 30.72 12.94 0.34
C PRO A 119 30.64 12.59 1.83
N ALA A 120 31.31 11.50 2.23
CA ALA A 120 31.42 11.11 3.64
C ALA A 120 31.83 12.33 4.47
N PRO A 121 31.20 12.58 5.64
CA PRO A 121 31.55 13.74 6.46
C PRO A 121 33.03 13.63 6.81
N ALA A 122 33.83 14.59 6.34
CA ALA A 122 35.24 14.69 6.66
C ALA A 122 35.37 14.93 8.17
N GLY A 123 35.75 13.89 8.90
CA GLY A 123 36.15 13.93 10.31
C GLY A 123 37.66 13.94 10.44
#